data_AF-A0A938B3U2-F1
#
_entry.id   AF-A0A938B3U2-F1
#
_cell.length_a   1.000
_cell.length_b   1.000
_cell.length_c   1.000
_cell.angle_alpha   90.00
_cell.angle_beta   90.00
_cell.angle_gamma   90.00
#
_symmetry.space_group_name_H-M   'P 1'
#
loop_
_entity.id
_entity.type
_entity.pdbx_description
1 polymer ?
#
loop_
_entity_poly.entity_id
_entity_poly.type
_entity_poly.pdbx_seq_one_letter_code
_entity_poly.pdbx_strand_id
1 'polypeptide(L)'
;MLATWQNVLIRLVLDRSFRQQFSADPTQTLAPFALTPAGQQALLAIPYQDVERFAVSLMQKRWEQVQQVIPLSRRVCPSLQSRYCTWLGTHPAQVSHTVLDPGTAEAWRALPFLYAAVQADTAEAPYAADLLAFEVLRACARQDGQPRVLRSTFALHLLAQEIARGLLPTEPEHLPSVYRFDQRGIQWKAQTDPLPPG
;
A
#
# COMPACT_ATOMS: atom_id res chain seq x y z
N MET A 1 -27.73 10.64 -9.68
CA MET A 1 -27.50 10.07 -11.03
C MET A 1 -26.04 10.17 -11.47
N LEU A 2 -25.43 11.36 -11.50
CA LEU A 2 -23.99 11.51 -11.82
C LEU A 2 -23.09 10.71 -10.88
N ALA A 3 -23.38 10.74 -9.57
CA ALA A 3 -22.62 9.98 -8.56
C ALA A 3 -22.63 8.47 -8.82
N THR A 4 -23.77 7.89 -9.23
CA THR A 4 -23.87 6.46 -9.55
C THR A 4 -23.00 6.10 -10.75
N TRP A 5 -23.05 6.92 -11.81
CA TRP A 5 -22.23 6.72 -13.00
C TRP A 5 -20.73 6.83 -12.67
N GLN A 6 -20.34 7.84 -11.90
CA GLN A 6 -18.95 8.01 -11.43
C GLN A 6 -18.49 6.83 -10.58
N ASN A 7 -19.33 6.31 -9.69
CA ASN A 7 -19.01 5.15 -8.87
C ASN A 7 -18.77 3.89 -9.72
N VAL A 8 -19.57 3.70 -10.76
CA VAL A 8 -19.38 2.58 -11.71
C VAL A 8 -18.07 2.75 -12.47
N LEU A 9 -17.79 3.94 -13.01
CA LEU A 9 -16.52 4.19 -13.70
C LEU A 9 -15.32 3.98 -12.76
N ILE A 10 -15.40 4.45 -11.52
CA ILE A 10 -14.35 4.24 -10.51
C ILE A 10 -14.13 2.73 -10.26
N ARG A 11 -15.21 1.94 -10.10
CA ARG A 11 -15.10 0.48 -9.98
C ARG A 11 -14.51 -0.14 -11.25
N LEU A 12 -14.94 0.28 -12.43
CA LEU A 12 -14.36 -0.16 -13.70
C LEU A 12 -12.87 0.15 -13.82
N VAL A 13 -12.32 1.08 -13.06
CA VAL A 13 -10.87 1.35 -13.14
C VAL A 13 -10.12 0.67 -12.02
N LEU A 14 -10.70 0.62 -10.81
CA LEU A 14 -10.00 0.16 -9.60
C LEU A 14 -10.23 -1.31 -9.24
N ASP A 15 -11.36 -1.90 -9.61
CA ASP A 15 -11.77 -3.25 -9.22
C ASP A 15 -11.52 -4.22 -10.40
N ARG A 16 -10.47 -5.05 -10.27
CA ARG A 16 -10.07 -5.98 -11.34
C ARG A 16 -11.14 -7.02 -11.62
N SER A 17 -11.79 -7.54 -10.58
CA SER A 17 -12.83 -8.55 -10.73
C SER A 17 -14.06 -7.96 -11.40
N PHE A 18 -14.45 -6.73 -11.03
CA PHE A 18 -15.53 -6.01 -11.69
C PHE A 18 -15.23 -5.69 -13.15
N ARG A 19 -13.99 -5.31 -13.49
CA ARG A 19 -13.56 -5.16 -14.90
C ARG A 19 -13.68 -6.45 -15.70
N GLN A 20 -13.24 -7.56 -15.13
CA GLN A 20 -13.30 -8.87 -15.80
C GLN A 20 -14.75 -9.28 -16.05
N GLN A 21 -15.65 -9.05 -15.09
CA GLN A 21 -17.09 -9.27 -15.24
C GLN A 21 -17.67 -8.36 -16.33
N PHE A 22 -17.32 -7.07 -16.31
CA PHE A 22 -17.77 -6.11 -17.32
C PHE A 22 -17.30 -6.49 -18.72
N SER A 23 -16.08 -7.01 -18.88
CA SER A 23 -15.60 -7.51 -20.18
C SER A 23 -16.37 -8.72 -20.70
N ALA A 24 -16.86 -9.57 -19.80
CA ALA A 24 -17.54 -10.81 -20.16
C ALA A 24 -19.03 -10.57 -20.47
N ASP A 25 -19.71 -9.81 -19.62
CA ASP A 25 -21.11 -9.40 -19.82
C ASP A 25 -21.33 -7.98 -19.24
N PRO A 26 -21.15 -6.93 -20.06
CA PRO A 26 -21.33 -5.56 -19.63
C PRO A 26 -22.75 -5.27 -19.13
N THR A 27 -23.78 -5.84 -19.77
CA THR A 27 -25.18 -5.55 -19.47
C THR A 27 -25.57 -6.13 -18.12
N GLN A 28 -25.20 -7.39 -17.86
CA GLN A 28 -25.44 -8.02 -16.56
C GLN A 28 -24.63 -7.36 -15.45
N THR A 29 -23.38 -7.01 -15.72
CA THR A 29 -22.51 -6.36 -14.73
C THR A 29 -23.05 -4.99 -14.31
N LEU A 30 -23.67 -4.25 -15.22
CA LEU A 30 -24.25 -2.93 -14.95
C LEU A 30 -25.68 -2.98 -14.36
N ALA A 31 -26.40 -4.09 -14.50
CA ALA A 31 -27.80 -4.22 -14.05
C ALA A 31 -28.04 -3.88 -12.56
N PRO A 32 -27.13 -4.17 -11.61
CA PRO A 32 -27.31 -3.79 -10.21
C PRO A 32 -27.24 -2.28 -9.95
N PHE A 33 -26.79 -1.48 -10.91
CA PHE A 33 -26.62 -0.04 -10.75
C PHE A 33 -27.82 0.69 -11.36
N ALA A 34 -28.43 1.60 -10.59
CA ALA A 34 -29.52 2.45 -11.04
C ALA A 34 -29.04 3.54 -12.03
N LEU A 35 -28.53 3.12 -13.18
CA LEU A 35 -28.08 3.96 -14.28
C LEU A 35 -29.27 4.35 -15.15
N THR A 36 -29.24 5.56 -15.71
CA THR A 36 -30.16 5.93 -16.78
C THR A 36 -29.79 5.19 -18.07
N PRO A 37 -30.73 5.03 -19.03
CA PRO A 37 -30.41 4.42 -20.32
C PRO A 37 -29.23 5.10 -21.03
N ALA A 38 -29.20 6.44 -21.01
CA ALA A 38 -28.10 7.22 -21.55
C ALA A 38 -26.77 6.97 -20.81
N GLY A 39 -26.80 6.88 -19.48
CA GLY A 39 -25.60 6.61 -18.68
C GLY A 39 -25.05 5.20 -18.89
N GLN A 40 -25.93 4.21 -19.02
CA GLN A 40 -25.56 2.84 -19.38
C GLN A 40 -24.95 2.78 -20.78
N GLN A 41 -25.60 3.38 -21.78
CA GLN A 41 -25.08 3.44 -23.15
C GLN A 41 -23.71 4.14 -23.21
N ALA A 42 -23.51 5.20 -22.44
CA ALA A 42 -22.22 5.88 -22.36
C ALA A 42 -21.11 4.98 -21.80
N LEU A 43 -21.38 4.16 -20.78
CA LEU A 43 -20.39 3.20 -20.25
C LEU A 43 -20.10 2.07 -21.24
N LEU A 44 -21.13 1.56 -21.91
CA LEU A 44 -20.99 0.52 -22.94
C LEU A 44 -20.22 0.99 -24.17
N ALA A 45 -20.24 2.29 -24.47
CA ALA A 45 -19.51 2.88 -25.57
C ALA A 45 -17.99 3.01 -25.30
N ILE A 46 -17.52 2.82 -24.06
CA ILE A 46 -16.10 2.92 -23.72
C ILE A 46 -15.40 1.62 -24.16
N PRO A 47 -14.38 1.67 -25.04
CA PRO A 47 -13.63 0.48 -25.40
C PRO A 47 -12.95 -0.14 -24.18
N TYR A 48 -13.13 -1.45 -23.98
CA TYR A 48 -12.55 -2.17 -22.84
C TYR A 48 -11.02 -2.01 -22.75
N GLN A 49 -10.33 -1.98 -23.89
CA GLN A 49 -8.88 -1.80 -23.96
C GLN A 49 -8.43 -0.46 -23.37
N ASP A 50 -9.24 0.59 -23.53
CA ASP A 50 -8.93 1.91 -22.97
C ASP A 50 -9.15 1.93 -21.45
N VAL A 51 -10.19 1.24 -20.96
CA VAL A 51 -10.42 1.03 -19.52
C VAL A 51 -9.24 0.29 -18.89
N GLU A 52 -8.79 -0.81 -19.52
CA GLU A 52 -7.67 -1.61 -19.02
C GLU A 52 -6.36 -0.81 -19.02
N ARG A 53 -6.06 -0.09 -20.11
CA ARG A 53 -4.87 0.78 -20.21
C ARG A 53 -4.89 1.87 -19.12
N PHE A 54 -6.05 2.48 -18.90
CA PHE A 54 -6.22 3.50 -17.88
C PHE A 54 -6.05 2.91 -16.47
N ALA A 55 -6.63 1.73 -16.19
CA ALA A 55 -6.47 1.03 -14.92
C ALA A 55 -5.01 0.72 -14.61
N VAL A 56 -4.27 0.16 -15.57
CA VAL A 56 -2.83 -0.13 -15.42
C VAL A 56 -2.04 1.16 -15.15
N SER A 57 -2.31 2.21 -15.93
CA SER A 57 -1.63 3.51 -15.75
C SER A 57 -1.91 4.13 -14.38
N LEU A 58 -3.14 4.02 -13.89
CA LEU A 58 -3.52 4.53 -12.57
C LEU A 58 -2.85 3.74 -11.44
N MET A 59 -2.83 2.40 -11.55
CA MET A 59 -2.14 1.55 -10.58
C MET A 59 -0.64 1.88 -10.51
N GLN A 60 -0.01 2.06 -11.67
CA GLN A 60 1.40 2.44 -11.75
C GLN A 60 1.67 3.81 -11.11
N LYS A 61 0.85 4.83 -11.38
CA LYS A 61 0.96 6.15 -10.75
C LYS A 61 0.82 6.10 -9.23
N ARG A 62 -0.11 5.27 -8.72
CA ARG A 62 -0.27 5.11 -7.26
C ARG A 62 0.92 4.39 -6.65
N TRP A 63 1.42 3.34 -7.30
CA TRP A 63 2.64 2.66 -6.88
C TRP A 63 3.83 3.62 -6.88
N GLU A 64 3.94 4.51 -7.87
CA GLU A 64 4.99 5.52 -7.94
C GLU A 64 4.99 6.48 -6.75
N GLN A 65 3.82 6.81 -6.22
CA GLN A 65 3.70 7.60 -5.00
C GLN A 65 4.04 6.77 -3.76
N VAL A 66 3.53 5.54 -3.65
CA VAL A 66 3.80 4.65 -2.51
C VAL A 66 5.30 4.36 -2.40
N GLN A 67 5.98 4.01 -3.49
CA GLN A 67 7.40 3.66 -3.45
C GLN A 67 8.33 4.81 -3.02
N GLN A 68 7.89 6.07 -3.11
CA GLN A 68 8.61 7.21 -2.57
C GLN A 68 8.60 7.24 -1.04
N VAL A 69 7.59 6.63 -0.42
CA VAL A 69 7.43 6.52 1.04
C VAL A 69 8.27 5.37 1.61
N ILE A 70 8.44 4.30 0.83
CA ILE A 70 9.08 3.05 1.26
C ILE A 70 10.31 2.65 0.40
N PRO A 71 11.25 3.58 0.16
CA PRO A 71 12.36 3.36 -0.77
C PRO A 71 13.28 2.21 -0.34
N LEU A 72 13.46 1.95 0.95
CA LEU A 72 14.33 0.89 1.45
C LEU A 72 13.64 -0.48 1.36
N SER A 73 12.37 -0.57 1.76
CA SER A 73 11.58 -1.80 1.65
C SER A 73 11.48 -2.31 0.22
N ARG A 74 11.35 -1.41 -0.77
CA ARG A 74 11.35 -1.80 -2.19
C ARG A 74 12.63 -2.52 -2.61
N ARG A 75 13.77 -2.21 -1.97
CA ARG A 75 15.07 -2.80 -2.31
C ARG A 75 15.26 -4.20 -1.73
N VAL A 76 14.65 -4.46 -0.58
CA VAL A 76 14.77 -5.74 0.13
C VAL A 76 13.60 -6.68 -0.13
N CYS A 77 12.48 -6.17 -0.65
CA CYS A 77 11.28 -6.93 -0.96
C CYS A 77 10.86 -6.70 -2.43
N PRO A 78 11.42 -7.44 -3.40
CA PRO A 78 11.09 -7.29 -4.82
C PRO A 78 9.61 -7.59 -5.13
N SER A 79 8.96 -8.44 -4.33
CA SER A 79 7.54 -8.79 -4.52
C SER A 79 6.57 -7.70 -4.03
N LEU A 80 7.06 -6.62 -3.42
CA LEU A 80 6.21 -5.62 -2.77
C LEU A 80 5.25 -4.92 -3.73
N GLN A 81 5.69 -4.64 -4.96
CA GLN A 81 4.83 -4.04 -5.99
C GLN A 81 3.68 -4.97 -6.37
N SER A 82 3.94 -6.26 -6.59
CA SER A 82 2.89 -7.21 -7.01
C SER A 82 1.88 -7.44 -5.89
N ARG A 83 2.34 -7.51 -4.63
CA ARG A 83 1.49 -7.57 -3.43
C ARG A 83 0.61 -6.34 -3.30
N TYR A 84 1.19 -5.15 -3.45
CA TYR A 84 0.45 -3.89 -3.42
C TYR A 84 -0.61 -3.83 -4.53
N CYS A 85 -0.25 -4.15 -5.78
CA CYS A 85 -1.19 -4.16 -6.90
C CYS A 85 -2.33 -5.16 -6.70
N THR A 86 -2.05 -6.32 -6.11
CA THR A 86 -3.06 -7.33 -5.78
C THR A 86 -4.03 -6.82 -4.73
N TRP A 87 -3.51 -6.24 -3.64
CA TRP A 87 -4.32 -5.62 -2.60
C TRP A 87 -5.18 -4.47 -3.13
N LEU A 88 -4.59 -3.61 -3.96
CA LEU A 88 -5.26 -2.43 -4.50
C LEU A 88 -6.49 -2.80 -5.33
N GLY A 89 -6.41 -3.92 -6.07
CA GLY A 89 -7.51 -4.42 -6.88
C GLY A 89 -8.74 -4.85 -6.08
N THR A 90 -8.61 -5.11 -4.78
CA THR A 90 -9.70 -5.48 -3.88
C THR A 90 -10.02 -4.43 -2.81
N HIS A 91 -9.18 -3.39 -2.70
CA HIS A 91 -9.32 -2.31 -1.73
C HIS A 91 -9.27 -0.94 -2.42
N PRO A 92 -10.33 -0.55 -3.14
CA PRO A 92 -10.39 0.78 -3.77
C PRO A 92 -10.23 1.88 -2.71
N ALA A 93 -9.51 2.96 -3.06
CA ALA A 93 -9.38 4.09 -2.14
C ALA A 93 -10.73 4.77 -1.95
N GLN A 94 -11.06 5.05 -0.70
CA GLN A 94 -12.16 5.93 -0.35
C GLN A 94 -11.66 7.37 -0.33
N VAL A 95 -12.50 8.32 -0.72
CA VAL A 95 -12.21 9.75 -0.55
C VAL A 95 -12.10 10.01 0.96
N SER A 96 -10.94 10.44 1.41
CA SER A 96 -10.67 10.75 2.82
C SER A 96 -10.04 12.14 2.92
N HIS A 97 -10.55 12.95 3.84
CA HIS A 97 -9.90 14.19 4.24
C HIS A 97 -8.80 13.85 5.24
N THR A 98 -7.57 13.79 4.77
CA THR A 98 -6.39 13.52 5.58
C THR A 98 -5.35 14.61 5.37
N VAL A 99 -4.53 14.85 6.40
CA VAL A 99 -3.36 15.75 6.32
C VAL A 99 -2.15 15.06 5.66
N LEU A 100 -2.22 13.74 5.48
CA LEU A 100 -1.18 12.96 4.80
C LEU A 100 -1.24 13.21 3.29
N ASP A 101 -0.08 13.28 2.65
CA ASP A 101 -0.02 13.30 1.18
C ASP A 101 -0.58 11.99 0.60
N PRO A 102 -1.03 11.97 -0.66
CA PRO A 102 -1.65 10.79 -1.26
C PRO A 102 -0.81 9.50 -1.18
N GLY A 103 0.50 9.58 -1.36
CA GLY A 103 1.39 8.42 -1.30
C GLY A 103 1.53 7.88 0.13
N THR A 104 1.70 8.77 1.10
CA THR A 104 1.80 8.40 2.53
C THR A 104 0.48 7.85 3.05
N ALA A 105 -0.65 8.47 2.71
CA ALA A 105 -1.98 7.99 3.08
C ALA A 105 -2.26 6.58 2.51
N GLU A 106 -1.85 6.35 1.26
CA GLU A 106 -2.01 5.05 0.61
C GLU A 106 -1.11 3.98 1.21
N ALA A 107 0.16 4.29 1.47
CA ALA A 107 1.10 3.38 2.12
C ALA A 107 0.62 3.00 3.53
N TRP A 108 0.10 3.97 4.30
CA TRP A 108 -0.53 3.73 5.60
C TRP A 108 -1.72 2.79 5.51
N ARG A 109 -2.62 3.03 4.54
CA ARG A 109 -3.80 2.21 4.30
C ARG A 109 -3.44 0.78 3.91
N ALA A 110 -2.37 0.59 3.13
CA ALA A 110 -1.89 -0.71 2.69
C ALA A 110 -1.10 -1.48 3.76
N LEU A 111 -0.55 -0.78 4.75
CA LEU A 111 0.43 -1.32 5.67
C LEU A 111 -0.03 -2.60 6.38
N PRO A 112 -1.23 -2.72 6.98
CA PRO A 112 -1.62 -3.94 7.69
C PRO A 112 -1.59 -5.19 6.80
N PHE A 113 -2.06 -5.05 5.55
CA PHE A 113 -2.07 -6.15 4.60
C PHE A 113 -0.66 -6.50 4.11
N LEU A 114 0.10 -5.48 3.68
CA LEU A 114 1.45 -5.70 3.16
C LEU A 114 2.38 -6.25 4.24
N TYR A 115 2.27 -5.74 5.47
CA TYR A 115 3.04 -6.24 6.61
C TYR A 115 2.79 -7.72 6.84
N ALA A 116 1.53 -8.14 7.00
CA ALA A 116 1.18 -9.55 7.23
C ALA A 116 1.61 -10.44 6.06
N ALA A 117 1.43 -9.97 4.82
CA ALA A 117 1.79 -10.72 3.63
C ALA A 117 3.31 -10.90 3.46
N VAL A 118 4.10 -9.89 3.81
CA VAL A 118 5.58 -9.96 3.78
C VAL A 118 6.10 -10.78 4.95
N GLN A 119 5.54 -10.62 6.15
CA GLN A 119 5.95 -11.36 7.35
C GLN A 119 5.72 -12.87 7.21
N ALA A 120 4.67 -13.28 6.50
CA ALA A 120 4.37 -14.69 6.26
C ALA A 120 5.25 -15.34 5.17
N ASP A 121 5.99 -14.56 4.38
CA ASP A 121 6.82 -15.08 3.29
C ASP A 121 8.28 -15.25 3.74
N THR A 122 8.69 -16.50 3.92
CA THR A 122 10.05 -16.85 4.33
C THR A 122 11.09 -16.68 3.23
N ALA A 123 10.67 -16.44 1.97
CA ALA A 123 11.59 -16.11 0.89
C ALA A 123 12.06 -14.65 0.93
N GLU A 124 11.34 -13.78 1.64
CA GLU A 124 11.70 -12.38 1.83
C GLU A 124 12.69 -12.20 2.99
N ALA A 125 13.39 -11.07 3.03
CA ALA A 125 14.30 -10.78 4.15
C ALA A 125 13.51 -10.77 5.47
N PRO A 126 14.03 -11.36 6.56
CA PRO A 126 13.26 -11.56 7.80
C PRO A 126 12.87 -10.24 8.50
N TYR A 127 13.54 -9.13 8.15
CA TYR A 127 13.24 -7.77 8.63
C TYR A 127 12.39 -6.94 7.65
N ALA A 128 11.98 -7.48 6.49
CA ALA A 128 11.35 -6.70 5.43
C ALA A 128 10.00 -6.09 5.86
N ALA A 129 9.19 -6.86 6.59
CA ALA A 129 7.90 -6.39 7.10
C ALA A 129 8.09 -5.25 8.13
N ASP A 130 9.03 -5.42 9.06
CA ASP A 130 9.37 -4.42 10.07
C ASP A 130 9.94 -3.14 9.45
N LEU A 131 10.81 -3.28 8.45
CA LEU A 131 11.35 -2.16 7.70
C LEU A 131 10.24 -1.39 6.96
N LEU A 132 9.27 -2.12 6.38
CA LEU A 132 8.10 -1.51 5.74
C LEU A 132 7.29 -0.69 6.74
N ALA A 133 6.97 -1.27 7.90
CA ALA A 133 6.28 -0.54 8.96
C ALA A 133 7.10 0.68 9.41
N PHE A 134 8.40 0.54 9.58
CA PHE A 134 9.29 1.62 10.00
C PHE A 134 9.25 2.82 9.05
N GLU A 135 9.36 2.60 7.74
CA GLU A 135 9.32 3.67 6.74
C GLU A 135 7.95 4.36 6.70
N VAL A 136 6.86 3.58 6.68
CA VAL A 136 5.49 4.12 6.63
C VAL A 136 5.17 4.91 7.90
N LEU A 137 5.44 4.37 9.09
CA LEU A 137 5.15 5.03 10.36
C LEU A 137 5.96 6.33 10.51
N ARG A 138 7.23 6.32 10.10
CA ARG A 138 8.08 7.52 10.06
C ARG A 138 7.51 8.59 9.15
N ALA A 139 7.10 8.23 7.93
CA ALA A 139 6.55 9.17 6.97
C ALA A 139 5.25 9.79 7.48
N CYS A 140 4.34 8.97 8.01
CA CYS A 140 3.08 9.45 8.57
C CYS A 140 3.31 10.40 9.75
N ALA A 141 4.12 10.00 10.74
CA ALA A 141 4.37 10.82 11.94
C ALA A 141 5.02 12.16 11.63
N ARG A 142 5.86 12.22 10.60
CA ARG A 142 6.47 13.48 10.15
C ARG A 142 5.42 14.47 9.60
N GLN A 143 4.37 13.97 8.97
CA GLN A 143 3.35 14.79 8.30
C GLN A 143 2.22 15.21 9.23
N ASP A 144 1.68 14.27 10.01
CA ASP A 144 0.51 14.53 10.87
C ASP A 144 0.85 14.80 12.34
N GLY A 145 2.12 14.62 12.73
CA GLY A 145 2.59 14.78 14.10
C GLY A 145 2.07 13.75 15.10
N GLN A 146 1.29 12.75 14.66
CA GLN A 146 0.71 11.75 15.55
C GLN A 146 1.79 10.76 15.99
N PRO A 147 1.95 10.53 17.31
CA PRO A 147 2.96 9.64 17.83
C PRO A 147 2.62 8.19 17.44
N ARG A 148 3.63 7.46 16.95
CA ARG A 148 3.51 6.06 16.55
C ARG A 148 4.59 5.22 17.23
N VAL A 149 4.30 3.94 17.44
CA VAL A 149 5.23 2.99 18.06
C VAL A 149 5.35 1.75 17.19
N LEU A 150 6.58 1.27 17.01
CA LEU A 150 6.89 -0.01 16.39
C LEU A 150 7.80 -0.81 17.32
N ARG A 151 7.51 -2.09 17.48
CA ARG A 151 8.41 -3.05 18.15
C ARG A 151 8.94 -3.99 17.08
N SER A 152 10.24 -4.24 17.12
CA SER A 152 10.92 -5.12 16.18
C SER A 152 11.95 -5.95 16.92
N THR A 153 12.23 -7.15 16.41
CA THR A 153 13.35 -7.99 16.86
C THR A 153 14.68 -7.56 16.26
N PHE A 154 14.67 -6.57 15.35
CA PHE A 154 15.84 -6.10 14.61
C PHE A 154 16.19 -4.63 14.93
N ALA A 155 17.47 -4.30 14.78
CA ALA A 155 17.95 -2.92 14.77
C ALA A 155 17.63 -2.21 13.43
N LEU A 156 16.35 -1.98 13.13
CA LEU A 156 15.86 -1.31 11.91
C LEU A 156 16.58 0.01 11.57
N HIS A 157 17.03 0.78 12.57
CA HIS A 157 17.77 2.01 12.31
C HIS A 157 19.19 1.77 11.75
N LEU A 158 19.84 0.65 12.09
CA LEU A 158 21.11 0.22 11.50
C LEU A 158 20.87 -0.36 10.10
N LEU A 159 19.89 -1.28 9.97
CA LEU A 159 19.51 -1.86 8.69
C LEU A 159 19.14 -0.77 7.66
N ALA A 160 18.36 0.23 8.08
CA ALA A 160 17.98 1.34 7.20
C ALA A 160 19.20 2.14 6.73
N GLN A 161 20.21 2.36 7.59
CA GLN A 161 21.46 3.04 7.22
C GLN A 161 22.29 2.21 6.24
N GLU A 162 22.40 0.90 6.48
CA GLU A 162 23.15 -0.02 5.61
C GLU A 162 22.51 -0.12 4.22
N ILE A 163 21.19 -0.33 4.16
CA ILE A 163 20.44 -0.37 2.90
C ILE A 163 20.59 0.96 2.18
N ALA A 164 20.44 2.10 2.86
CA ALA A 164 20.65 3.41 2.26
C ALA A 164 22.05 3.58 1.63
N ARG A 165 23.08 2.92 2.19
CA ARG A 165 24.46 2.91 1.67
C ARG A 165 24.71 1.93 0.52
N GLY A 166 23.74 1.09 0.16
CA GLY A 166 23.94 0.08 -0.89
C GLY A 166 24.01 -1.36 -0.39
N LEU A 167 24.08 -1.57 0.93
CA LEU A 167 24.34 -2.89 1.53
C LEU A 167 23.03 -3.62 1.81
N LEU A 168 22.96 -4.90 1.48
CA LEU A 168 21.80 -5.75 1.80
C LEU A 168 22.23 -6.77 2.87
N PRO A 169 21.90 -6.54 4.14
CA PRO A 169 22.30 -7.43 5.23
C PRO A 169 21.67 -8.81 5.05
N THR A 170 22.52 -9.83 4.93
CA THR A 170 22.11 -11.25 4.86
C THR A 170 21.89 -11.84 6.24
N GLU A 171 22.63 -11.35 7.24
CA GLU A 171 22.57 -11.77 8.64
C GLU A 171 22.31 -10.54 9.52
N PRO A 172 21.05 -10.08 9.62
CA PRO A 172 20.70 -8.91 10.41
C PRO A 172 20.93 -9.17 11.91
N GLU A 173 21.44 -8.17 12.63
CA GLU A 173 21.58 -8.28 14.09
C GLU A 173 20.20 -8.34 14.77
N HIS A 174 19.98 -9.39 15.57
CA HIS A 174 18.80 -9.58 16.39
C HIS A 174 18.91 -8.76 17.68
N LEU A 175 18.64 -7.47 17.57
CA LEU A 175 18.59 -6.55 18.69
C LEU A 175 17.16 -6.02 18.87
N PRO A 176 16.33 -6.66 19.71
CA PRO A 176 14.98 -6.22 19.98
C PRO A 176 14.94 -4.74 20.35
N SER A 177 14.10 -3.97 19.68
CA SER A 177 14.10 -2.52 19.74
C SER A 177 12.67 -1.97 19.69
N VAL A 178 12.41 -0.94 20.49
CA VAL A 178 11.18 -0.14 20.39
C VAL A 178 11.51 1.18 19.73
N TYR A 179 10.75 1.52 18.70
CA TYR A 179 10.83 2.77 17.96
C TYR A 179 9.61 3.62 18.29
N ARG A 180 9.84 4.91 18.55
CA ARG A 180 8.82 5.94 18.67
C ARG A 180 9.05 6.97 17.57
N PHE A 181 8.00 7.23 16.80
CA PHE A 181 7.99 8.21 15.72
C PHE A 181 7.14 9.40 16.13
N ASP A 182 7.65 10.60 15.86
CA ASP A 182 6.90 11.84 16.00
C ASP A 182 7.34 12.84 14.92
N GLN A 183 6.83 14.07 14.97
CA GLN A 183 7.16 15.11 14.00
C GLN A 183 8.66 15.51 14.03
N ARG A 184 9.35 15.32 15.16
CA ARG A 184 10.75 15.71 15.36
C ARG A 184 11.72 14.63 14.88
N GLY A 185 11.27 13.38 14.80
CA GLY A 185 12.05 12.30 14.21
C GLY A 185 11.76 10.94 14.83
N ILE A 186 12.83 10.14 14.96
CA ILE A 186 12.76 8.78 15.47
C ILE A 186 13.57 8.71 16.76
N GLN A 187 12.93 8.21 17.82
CA GLN A 187 13.58 7.81 19.05
C GLN A 187 13.54 6.29 19.14
N TRP A 188 14.59 5.66 19.65
CA TRP A 188 14.62 4.21 19.80
C TRP A 188 15.34 3.80 21.08
N LYS A 189 14.99 2.62 21.58
CA LYS A 189 15.62 1.99 22.74
C LYS A 189 15.71 0.50 22.50
N ALA A 190 16.89 -0.08 22.70
CA ALA A 190 17.05 -1.54 22.75
C ALA A 190 16.28 -2.11 23.95
N GLN A 191 15.57 -3.21 23.74
CA GLN A 191 14.93 -3.95 24.81
C GLN A 191 15.92 -4.98 25.36
N THR A 192 16.21 -4.88 26.65
CA THR A 192 17.00 -5.86 27.40
C THR A 192 16.19 -7.10 27.77
N ASP A 193 14.86 -7.01 27.73
CA ASP A 193 13.96 -8.13 28.03
C ASP A 193 13.37 -8.72 26.74
N PRO A 194 13.28 -10.05 26.61
CA PRO A 194 12.69 -10.69 25.43
C PRO A 194 11.22 -10.26 25.24
N LEU A 195 10.84 -9.98 23.99
CA LEU A 195 9.45 -9.65 23.64
C LEU A 195 8.54 -10.84 23.98
N PRO A 196 7.36 -10.62 24.60
CA PRO A 196 6.37 -11.68 24.72
C PRO A 196 5.95 -12.13 23.31
N PRO A 197 5.66 -13.44 23.12
CA PRO A 197 5.19 -13.95 21.84
C PRO A 197 3.91 -13.20 21.41
N GLY A 198 3.96 -12.58 20.24
CA GLY A 198 2.87 -11.82 19.62
C GLY A 198 2.04 -12.63 18.64
#